data_AF-A0A1D8S1J1-F1
#
_entry.id   AF-A0A1D8S1J1-F1
#
_cell.length_a   1.000
_cell.length_b   1.000
_cell.length_c   1.000
_cell.angle_alpha   90.00
_cell.angle_beta   90.00
_cell.angle_gamma   90.00
#
_symmetry.space_group_name_H-M   'P 1'
#
loop_
_entity.id
_entity.type
_entity.pdbx_description
1 polymer ?
#
loop_
_entity_poly.entity_id
_entity_poly.type
_entity_poly.pdbx_seq_one_letter_code
_entity_poly.pdbx_strand_id
1 'polypeptide(L)'
;MSAWQRNALSDIIKVSFTDIDAEDYLLKYFDSSEPNQRKLRLYVNNEQIIGYCLLTFTDSANYTVIKASAAFLPQYRKGSNTFLFSIKESFKSWLQRPWRKHYYADTMLSPAMYRAIAKNTAIVWPHFGQSAPKELFTRFNPNGKNCNENQLRCLVSVNRSSNYSQQELEMLRCSDKAEIQYYCQLNPDFDQGIALFVIIPINLQQFAQTAIKYLMK
;
A
#
# COMPACT_ATOMS: atom_id res chain seq x y z
N MET A 1 4.63 10.15 -19.42
CA MET A 1 4.81 8.69 -19.58
C MET A 1 4.76 8.39 -21.07
N SER A 2 5.70 7.60 -21.62
CA SER A 2 5.67 7.24 -23.05
C SER A 2 4.63 6.16 -23.34
N ALA A 3 4.24 6.00 -24.61
CA ALA A 3 3.32 4.93 -25.04
C ALA A 3 3.86 3.53 -24.67
N TRP A 4 5.15 3.29 -24.88
CA TRP A 4 5.81 2.03 -24.49
C TRP A 4 5.69 1.74 -22.98
N GLN A 5 5.94 2.75 -22.13
CA GLN A 5 5.77 2.60 -20.68
C GLN A 5 4.32 2.29 -20.32
N ARG A 6 3.36 2.96 -20.95
CA ARG A 6 1.93 2.77 -20.69
C ARG A 6 1.49 1.34 -21.03
N ASN A 7 1.93 0.82 -22.17
CA ASN A 7 1.64 -0.56 -22.58
C ASN A 7 2.24 -1.57 -21.60
N ALA A 8 3.51 -1.40 -21.22
CA ALA A 8 4.15 -2.30 -20.26
C ALA A 8 3.46 -2.29 -18.88
N LEU A 9 3.00 -1.13 -18.41
CA LEU A 9 2.21 -1.04 -17.18
C LEU A 9 0.86 -1.74 -17.31
N SER A 10 0.18 -1.60 -18.45
CA SER A 10 -1.08 -2.31 -18.73
C SER A 10 -0.88 -3.83 -18.62
N ASP A 11 0.19 -4.37 -19.22
CA ASP A 11 0.50 -5.80 -19.15
C ASP A 11 0.78 -6.26 -17.72
N ILE A 12 1.55 -5.49 -16.95
CA ILE A 12 1.81 -5.78 -15.53
C ILE A 12 0.51 -5.78 -14.72
N ILE A 13 -0.39 -4.81 -14.95
CA ILE A 13 -1.67 -4.69 -14.25
C ILE A 13 -2.53 -5.94 -14.52
N LYS A 14 -2.69 -6.33 -15.80
CA LYS A 14 -3.48 -7.50 -16.21
C LYS A 14 -2.97 -8.80 -15.58
N VAL A 15 -1.66 -8.96 -15.47
CA VAL A 15 -1.06 -10.17 -14.86
C VAL A 15 -1.13 -10.11 -13.33
N SER A 16 -1.13 -8.91 -12.73
CA SER A 16 -1.01 -8.75 -11.28
C SER A 16 -2.32 -8.76 -10.52
N PHE A 17 -3.42 -8.42 -11.17
CA PHE A 17 -4.73 -8.29 -10.54
C PHE A 17 -5.79 -9.05 -11.32
N THR A 18 -6.79 -9.57 -10.61
CA THR A 18 -8.00 -10.14 -11.21
C THR A 18 -9.13 -9.12 -11.18
N ASP A 19 -10.14 -9.32 -12.02
CA ASP A 19 -11.39 -8.54 -12.03
C ASP A 19 -11.17 -7.04 -12.25
N ILE A 20 -10.18 -6.71 -13.09
CA ILE A 20 -9.80 -5.34 -13.40
C ILE A 20 -9.74 -5.11 -14.90
N ASP A 21 -10.23 -3.95 -15.34
CA ASP A 21 -9.86 -3.40 -16.64
C ASP A 21 -8.59 -2.54 -16.48
N ALA A 22 -7.57 -2.82 -17.29
CA ALA A 22 -6.28 -2.15 -17.17
C ALA A 22 -6.33 -0.69 -17.63
N GLU A 23 -7.19 -0.34 -18.58
CA GLU A 23 -7.38 1.03 -19.03
C GLU A 23 -8.07 1.85 -17.94
N ASP A 24 -9.15 1.33 -17.35
CA ASP A 24 -9.82 1.96 -16.20
C ASP A 24 -8.87 2.13 -15.01
N TYR A 25 -8.00 1.15 -14.76
CA TYR A 25 -6.97 1.26 -13.73
C TYR A 25 -5.99 2.39 -14.02
N LEU A 26 -5.49 2.48 -15.26
CA LEU A 26 -4.57 3.54 -15.67
C LEU A 26 -5.24 4.91 -15.57
N LEU A 27 -6.48 5.04 -16.04
CA LEU A 27 -7.26 6.27 -15.93
C LEU A 27 -7.41 6.71 -14.47
N LYS A 28 -7.82 5.77 -13.60
CA LYS A 28 -8.04 6.03 -12.18
C LYS A 28 -6.77 6.45 -11.43
N TYR A 29 -5.68 5.69 -11.59
CA TYR A 29 -4.48 5.87 -10.76
C TYR A 29 -3.45 6.83 -11.41
N PHE A 30 -3.25 6.73 -12.72
CA PHE A 30 -2.19 7.45 -13.43
C PHE A 30 -2.67 8.77 -14.03
N ASP A 31 -3.90 8.83 -14.54
CA ASP A 31 -4.36 9.99 -15.33
C ASP A 31 -5.34 10.92 -14.59
N SER A 32 -5.97 10.45 -13.51
CA SER A 32 -6.91 11.25 -12.72
C SER A 32 -6.33 12.63 -12.33
N SER A 33 -7.15 13.68 -12.35
CA SER A 33 -6.73 15.01 -11.91
C SER A 33 -6.74 15.19 -10.39
N GLU A 34 -7.26 14.23 -9.61
CA GLU A 34 -7.43 14.38 -8.16
C GLU A 34 -6.11 14.58 -7.40
N PRO A 35 -5.02 13.82 -7.65
CA PRO A 35 -3.77 14.04 -6.94
C PRO A 35 -3.04 15.28 -7.45
N ASN A 36 -2.62 16.15 -6.53
CA ASN A 36 -1.81 17.33 -6.84
C ASN A 36 -0.39 16.95 -7.30
N GLN A 37 0.09 15.78 -6.90
CA GLN A 37 1.41 15.29 -7.28
C GLN A 37 1.43 13.77 -7.43
N ARG A 38 2.28 13.30 -8.35
CA ARG A 38 2.59 11.89 -8.56
C ARG A 38 4.09 11.64 -8.54
N LYS A 39 4.49 10.49 -8.00
CA LYS A 39 5.86 9.97 -8.09
C LYS A 39 5.80 8.52 -8.56
N LEU A 40 6.33 8.26 -9.75
CA LEU A 40 6.38 6.94 -10.35
C LEU A 40 7.81 6.43 -10.38
N ARG A 41 8.02 5.21 -9.88
CA ARG A 41 9.24 4.44 -10.09
C ARG A 41 8.90 3.22 -10.93
N LEU A 42 9.63 3.07 -12.04
CA LEU A 42 9.62 1.85 -12.84
C LEU A 42 10.79 0.96 -12.41
N TYR A 43 10.54 -0.34 -12.35
CA TYR A 43 11.57 -1.35 -12.09
C TYR A 43 11.85 -2.05 -13.41
N VAL A 44 13.12 -2.12 -13.78
CA VAL A 44 13.56 -2.63 -15.09
C VAL A 44 14.56 -3.75 -14.87
N ASN A 45 14.42 -4.84 -15.62
CA ASN A 45 15.41 -5.91 -15.72
C ASN A 45 15.63 -6.23 -17.20
N ASN A 46 16.87 -6.23 -17.67
CA ASN A 46 17.23 -6.44 -19.08
C ASN A 46 16.35 -5.62 -20.04
N GLU A 47 16.24 -4.31 -19.80
CA GLU A 47 15.44 -3.34 -20.58
C GLU A 47 13.91 -3.55 -20.54
N GLN A 48 13.42 -4.60 -19.91
CA GLN A 48 12.00 -4.86 -19.70
C GLN A 48 11.52 -4.21 -18.39
N ILE A 49 10.40 -3.48 -18.44
CA ILE A 49 9.70 -3.05 -17.22
C ILE A 49 9.06 -4.28 -16.58
N ILE A 50 9.46 -4.58 -15.34
CA ILE A 50 9.02 -5.76 -14.58
C ILE A 50 8.10 -5.41 -13.41
N GLY A 51 7.95 -4.12 -13.12
CA GLY A 51 7.11 -3.65 -12.04
C GLY A 51 7.11 -2.14 -11.92
N TYR A 52 6.25 -1.63 -11.05
CA TYR A 52 6.15 -0.21 -10.78
C TYR A 52 5.76 0.06 -9.33
N CYS A 53 6.04 1.28 -8.89
CA CYS A 53 5.47 1.87 -7.69
C CYS A 53 5.08 3.32 -7.99
N LEU A 54 3.78 3.58 -7.94
CA LEU A 54 3.19 4.90 -8.07
C LEU A 54 2.77 5.38 -6.69
N LEU A 55 3.20 6.57 -6.32
CA LEU A 55 2.67 7.33 -5.18
C LEU A 55 1.84 8.50 -5.73
N THR A 56 0.69 8.73 -5.12
CA THR A 56 -0.14 9.90 -5.35
C THR A 56 -0.23 10.71 -4.06
N PHE A 57 -0.20 12.03 -4.19
CA PHE A 57 -0.27 12.98 -3.08
C PHE A 57 -1.46 13.91 -3.32
N THR A 58 -2.41 13.91 -2.39
CA THR A 58 -3.59 14.76 -2.46
C THR A 58 -3.64 15.66 -1.23
N ASP A 59 -3.76 16.95 -1.47
CA ASP A 59 -3.86 17.97 -0.44
C ASP A 59 -5.31 18.22 -0.04
N SER A 60 -5.56 18.26 1.26
CA SER A 60 -6.81 18.76 1.85
C SER A 60 -6.55 20.04 2.64
N ALA A 61 -7.51 20.59 3.38
CA ALA A 61 -7.30 21.86 4.08
C ALA A 61 -6.09 21.80 5.05
N ASN A 62 -5.94 20.72 5.82
CA ASN A 62 -4.96 20.64 6.93
C ASN A 62 -4.04 19.40 6.89
N TYR A 63 -4.14 18.56 5.87
CA TYR A 63 -3.29 17.38 5.73
C TYR A 63 -3.05 17.00 4.27
N THR A 64 -2.00 16.21 4.05
CA THR A 64 -1.70 15.57 2.76
C THR A 64 -1.91 14.06 2.90
N VAL A 65 -2.69 13.48 2.00
CA VAL A 65 -2.90 12.02 1.92
C VAL A 65 -2.00 11.46 0.84
N ILE A 66 -1.30 10.39 1.19
CA ILE A 66 -0.41 9.64 0.31
C ILE A 66 -1.07 8.28 0.07
N LYS A 67 -1.22 7.92 -1.18
CA LYS A 67 -1.70 6.60 -1.62
C LYS A 67 -0.65 5.95 -2.51
N ALA A 68 -0.68 4.63 -2.61
CA ALA A 68 0.24 3.90 -3.45
C ALA A 68 -0.45 2.81 -4.26
N SER A 69 -0.02 2.70 -5.51
CA SER A 69 -0.29 1.56 -6.37
C SER A 69 1.05 0.94 -6.74
N ALA A 70 1.19 -0.37 -6.55
CA ALA A 70 2.38 -1.10 -6.94
C ALA A 70 2.00 -2.48 -7.43
N ALA A 71 2.72 -2.93 -8.46
CA ALA A 71 2.59 -4.26 -9.01
C ALA A 71 3.91 -4.71 -9.61
N PHE A 72 4.15 -6.01 -9.57
CA PHE A 72 5.31 -6.66 -10.15
C PHE A 72 4.83 -7.93 -10.84
N LEU A 73 5.47 -8.25 -11.97
CA LEU A 73 5.32 -9.56 -12.59
C LEU A 73 5.58 -10.67 -11.55
N PRO A 74 4.85 -11.81 -11.59
CA PRO A 74 4.82 -12.81 -10.52
C PRO A 74 6.20 -13.24 -10.00
N GLN A 75 7.13 -13.51 -10.92
CA GLN A 75 8.49 -13.94 -10.61
C GLN A 75 9.36 -12.87 -9.92
N TYR A 76 8.94 -11.60 -9.93
CA TYR A 76 9.64 -10.45 -9.33
C TYR A 76 8.98 -9.90 -8.06
N ARG A 77 7.94 -10.56 -7.52
CA ARG A 77 7.19 -10.11 -6.32
C ARG A 77 7.97 -10.23 -5.00
N LYS A 78 9.24 -10.64 -5.02
CA LYS A 78 10.04 -10.87 -3.82
C LYS A 78 10.67 -9.56 -3.30
N GLY A 79 10.56 -9.34 -1.99
CA GLY A 79 11.26 -8.27 -1.27
C GLY A 79 10.43 -7.01 -0.98
N SER A 80 11.06 -6.04 -0.32
CA SER A 80 10.47 -4.74 0.03
C SER A 80 10.85 -3.66 -0.98
N ASN A 81 10.80 -3.98 -2.28
CA ASN A 81 11.37 -3.16 -3.36
C ASN A 81 10.79 -1.74 -3.42
N THR A 82 9.53 -1.58 -3.00
CA THR A 82 8.83 -0.29 -2.99
C THR A 82 9.07 0.54 -1.74
N PHE A 83 9.38 -0.08 -0.60
CA PHE A 83 9.37 0.56 0.71
C PHE A 83 10.30 1.78 0.79
N LEU A 84 11.56 1.63 0.39
CA LEU A 84 12.53 2.73 0.46
C LEU A 84 12.14 3.91 -0.43
N PHE A 85 11.60 3.61 -1.62
CA PHE A 85 11.10 4.65 -2.52
C PHE A 85 9.89 5.38 -1.91
N SER A 86 8.91 4.63 -1.39
CA SER A 86 7.72 5.19 -0.74
C SER A 86 8.06 6.09 0.44
N ILE A 87 8.95 5.65 1.32
CA ILE A 87 9.39 6.39 2.51
C ILE A 87 10.16 7.65 2.12
N LYS A 88 11.09 7.56 1.17
CA LYS A 88 11.89 8.69 0.69
C LYS A 88 11.01 9.80 0.11
N GLU A 89 10.09 9.46 -0.79
CA GLU A 89 9.23 10.47 -1.43
C GLU A 89 8.17 11.02 -0.45
N SER A 90 7.65 10.19 0.46
CA SER A 90 6.76 10.66 1.54
C SER A 90 7.48 11.65 2.47
N PHE A 91 8.74 11.38 2.81
CA PHE A 91 9.55 12.27 3.64
C PHE A 91 9.83 13.60 2.95
N LYS A 92 10.22 13.57 1.67
CA LYS A 92 10.43 14.79 0.89
C LYS A 92 9.16 15.65 0.84
N SER A 93 8.00 15.04 0.66
CA SER A 93 6.72 15.75 0.69
C SER A 93 6.48 16.43 2.05
N TRP A 94 6.71 15.70 3.14
CA TRP A 94 6.61 16.27 4.49
C TRP A 94 7.62 17.40 4.74
N LEU A 95 8.88 17.25 4.30
CA LEU A 95 9.93 18.28 4.46
C LEU A 95 9.59 19.60 3.77
N GLN A 96 8.79 19.58 2.71
CA GLN A 96 8.33 20.81 2.05
C GLN A 96 7.35 21.59 2.93
N ARG A 97 6.61 20.91 3.81
CA ARG A 97 5.55 21.49 4.66
C ARG A 97 5.47 20.78 6.03
N PRO A 98 6.49 20.89 6.90
CA PRO A 98 6.56 20.11 8.13
C PRO A 98 5.47 20.46 9.16
N TRP A 99 4.88 21.66 9.07
CA TRP A 99 3.73 22.10 9.89
C TRP A 99 2.41 21.40 9.53
N ARG A 100 2.37 20.72 8.38
CA ARG A 100 1.18 20.06 7.86
C ARG A 100 1.23 18.56 8.16
N LYS A 101 0.10 17.99 8.56
CA LYS A 101 0.00 16.55 8.82
C LYS A 101 0.08 15.78 7.50
N HIS A 102 0.88 14.72 7.45
CA HIS A 102 0.96 13.84 6.29
C HIS A 102 0.61 12.43 6.74
N TYR A 103 -0.19 11.74 5.93
CA TYR A 103 -0.60 10.36 6.20
C TYR A 103 -0.49 9.55 4.92
N TYR A 104 0.22 8.42 4.97
CA TYR A 104 -0.11 7.34 4.06
C TYR A 104 -1.43 6.74 4.56
N ALA A 105 -2.45 6.67 3.70
CA ALA A 105 -3.75 6.13 4.06
C ALA A 105 -4.35 5.41 2.84
N ASP A 106 -4.10 4.10 2.75
CA ASP A 106 -4.46 3.32 1.57
C ASP A 106 -4.71 1.84 1.88
N THR A 107 -5.28 1.16 0.91
CA THR A 107 -5.57 -0.28 0.93
C THR A 107 -4.34 -1.14 0.63
N MET A 108 -4.17 -2.20 1.41
CA MET A 108 -3.23 -3.29 1.15
C MET A 108 -4.04 -4.50 0.69
N LEU A 109 -3.77 -4.96 -0.54
CA LEU A 109 -4.53 -6.03 -1.18
C LEU A 109 -4.13 -7.43 -0.71
N SER A 110 -2.99 -7.56 -0.03
CA SER A 110 -2.49 -8.88 0.37
C SER A 110 -1.71 -8.86 1.68
N PRO A 111 -1.65 -10.01 2.38
CA PRO A 111 -0.84 -10.14 3.59
C PRO A 111 0.65 -9.88 3.33
N ALA A 112 1.16 -10.28 2.16
CA ALA A 112 2.54 -10.02 1.76
C ALA A 112 2.84 -8.53 1.62
N MET A 113 1.92 -7.77 1.00
CA MET A 113 2.04 -6.32 0.85
C MET A 113 2.02 -5.62 2.21
N TYR A 114 1.07 -5.98 3.07
CA TYR A 114 1.00 -5.45 4.44
C TYR A 114 2.30 -5.73 5.19
N ARG A 115 2.79 -6.97 5.16
CA ARG A 115 4.05 -7.35 5.80
C ARG A 115 5.24 -6.54 5.30
N ALA A 116 5.36 -6.33 3.99
CA ALA A 116 6.48 -5.59 3.40
C ALA A 116 6.58 -4.16 3.95
N ILE A 117 5.46 -3.60 4.41
CA ILE A 117 5.38 -2.29 5.06
C ILE A 117 5.50 -2.44 6.58
N ALA A 118 4.63 -3.22 7.23
CA ALA A 118 4.51 -3.28 8.68
C ALA A 118 5.78 -3.78 9.40
N LYS A 119 6.51 -4.72 8.79
CA LYS A 119 7.80 -5.20 9.31
C LYS A 119 8.84 -4.08 9.40
N ASN A 120 8.77 -3.10 8.51
CA ASN A 120 9.81 -2.10 8.30
C ASN A 120 9.44 -0.73 8.86
N THR A 121 8.15 -0.43 8.96
CA THR A 121 7.62 0.82 9.51
C THR A 121 7.57 0.74 11.04
N ALA A 122 7.93 1.82 11.74
CA ALA A 122 7.79 1.88 13.20
C ALA A 122 6.33 2.02 13.64
N ILE A 123 5.63 3.07 13.23
CA ILE A 123 4.21 3.30 13.54
C ILE A 123 3.37 2.97 12.31
N VAL A 124 2.49 1.98 12.41
CA VAL A 124 1.60 1.55 11.32
C VAL A 124 0.32 1.03 11.94
N TRP A 125 -0.82 1.38 11.36
CA TRP A 125 -2.12 0.93 11.85
C TRP A 125 -2.94 0.29 10.73
N PRO A 126 -3.72 -0.76 11.02
CA PRO A 126 -3.72 -1.52 12.28
C PRO A 126 -2.41 -2.32 12.44
N HIS A 127 -2.04 -2.64 13.69
CA HIS A 127 -0.88 -3.47 14.02
C HIS A 127 -1.04 -4.11 15.40
N PHE A 128 -0.65 -5.38 15.57
CA PHE A 128 -0.86 -6.13 16.81
C PHE A 128 -0.20 -5.51 18.05
N GLY A 129 0.90 -4.78 17.88
CA GLY A 129 1.62 -4.12 18.98
C GLY A 129 1.22 -2.66 19.25
N GLN A 130 0.22 -2.10 18.57
CA GLN A 130 -0.07 -0.66 18.63
C GLN A 130 -1.57 -0.39 18.60
N SER A 131 -2.02 0.46 19.52
CA SER A 131 -3.39 0.98 19.45
C SER A 131 -3.53 1.97 18.29
N ALA A 132 -4.61 1.81 17.54
CA ALA A 132 -4.89 2.62 16.36
C ALA A 132 -5.90 3.74 16.68
N PRO A 133 -5.69 4.97 16.18
CA PRO A 133 -6.63 6.06 16.34
C PRO A 133 -7.88 5.85 15.46
N LYS A 134 -9.00 5.48 16.08
CA LYS A 134 -10.29 5.18 15.42
C LYS A 134 -10.76 6.31 14.51
N GLU A 135 -10.53 7.56 14.92
CA GLU A 135 -10.96 8.75 14.21
C GLU A 135 -10.29 8.89 12.84
N LEU A 136 -9.04 8.40 12.70
CA LEU A 136 -8.35 8.43 11.40
C LEU A 136 -8.96 7.43 10.41
N PHE A 137 -9.39 6.26 10.88
CA PHE A 137 -10.08 5.27 10.05
C PHE A 137 -11.45 5.79 9.62
N THR A 138 -12.22 6.38 10.52
CA THR A 138 -13.49 7.02 10.17
C THR A 138 -13.30 8.17 9.17
N ARG A 139 -12.22 8.94 9.29
CA ARG A 139 -11.90 10.05 8.38
C ARG A 139 -11.49 9.60 6.99
N PHE A 140 -10.54 8.67 6.91
CA PHE A 140 -9.93 8.29 5.63
C PHE A 140 -10.63 7.12 4.94
N ASN A 141 -11.43 6.37 5.69
CA ASN A 141 -12.21 5.24 5.19
C ASN A 141 -13.65 5.27 5.73
N PRO A 142 -14.42 6.35 5.46
CA PRO A 142 -15.76 6.51 6.02
C PRO A 142 -16.71 5.39 5.60
N ASN A 143 -16.52 4.83 4.39
CA ASN A 143 -17.32 3.75 3.82
C ASN A 143 -16.73 2.36 4.10
N GLY A 144 -15.67 2.27 4.91
CA GLY A 144 -15.06 1.01 5.32
C GLY A 144 -15.96 0.22 6.25
N LYS A 145 -15.85 -1.11 6.17
CA LYS A 145 -16.49 -2.03 7.12
C LYS A 145 -15.67 -2.09 8.41
N ASN A 146 -16.37 -2.19 9.54
CA ASN A 146 -15.75 -2.46 10.83
C ASN A 146 -15.18 -3.89 10.84
N CYS A 147 -13.95 -4.05 11.31
CA CYS A 147 -13.39 -5.35 11.64
C CYS A 147 -13.77 -5.72 13.08
N ASN A 148 -14.28 -6.93 13.27
CA ASN A 148 -14.73 -7.40 14.59
C ASN A 148 -13.58 -7.52 15.61
N GLU A 149 -12.38 -7.85 15.12
CA GLU A 149 -11.21 -8.11 15.96
C GLU A 149 -10.65 -6.85 16.63
N ASN A 150 -10.71 -5.70 15.94
CA ASN A 150 -10.08 -4.46 16.42
C ASN A 150 -11.04 -3.26 16.49
N GLN A 151 -12.29 -3.43 16.05
CA GLN A 151 -13.33 -2.40 16.05
C GLN A 151 -12.93 -1.13 15.25
N LEU A 152 -12.12 -1.30 14.20
CA LEU A 152 -11.71 -0.24 13.27
C LEU A 152 -12.43 -0.39 11.92
N ARG A 153 -12.72 0.72 11.25
CA ARG A 153 -13.14 0.75 9.83
C ARG A 153 -11.97 0.45 8.90
N CYS A 154 -11.38 -0.73 8.99
CA CYS A 154 -10.17 -1.10 8.26
C CYS A 154 -10.40 -2.11 7.13
N LEU A 155 -11.63 -2.51 6.83
CA LEU A 155 -11.93 -3.45 5.73
C LEU A 155 -12.61 -2.72 4.57
N VAL A 156 -12.11 -2.91 3.35
CA VAL A 156 -12.59 -2.20 2.15
C VAL A 156 -12.83 -3.18 1.02
N SER A 157 -14.05 -3.18 0.46
CA SER A 157 -14.34 -3.88 -0.80
C SER A 157 -13.72 -3.09 -1.96
N VAL A 158 -12.78 -3.69 -2.67
CA VAL A 158 -11.95 -3.02 -3.69
C VAL A 158 -12.21 -3.52 -5.12
N ASN A 159 -13.20 -4.40 -5.32
CA ASN A 159 -13.62 -4.96 -6.61
C ASN A 159 -12.44 -5.48 -7.46
N ARG A 160 -11.38 -5.97 -6.80
CA ARG A 160 -10.21 -6.61 -7.42
C ARG A 160 -9.47 -7.43 -6.37
N SER A 161 -8.75 -8.45 -6.80
CA SER A 161 -7.85 -9.22 -5.95
C SER A 161 -6.43 -9.24 -6.52
N SER A 162 -5.45 -9.54 -5.68
CA SER A 162 -4.12 -9.89 -6.18
C SER A 162 -4.21 -11.24 -6.89
N ASN A 163 -3.63 -11.35 -8.09
CA ASN A 163 -3.61 -12.60 -8.83
C ASN A 163 -2.57 -13.56 -8.24
N TYR A 164 -2.99 -14.33 -7.25
CA TYR A 164 -2.22 -15.40 -6.59
C TYR A 164 -2.73 -16.77 -7.04
N SER A 165 -1.81 -17.72 -7.18
CA SER A 165 -2.13 -19.14 -7.29
C SER A 165 -2.68 -19.69 -5.98
N GLN A 166 -3.40 -20.82 -6.03
CA GLN A 166 -3.90 -21.50 -4.83
C GLN A 166 -2.79 -21.84 -3.84
N GLN A 167 -1.64 -22.31 -4.34
CA GLN A 167 -0.47 -22.58 -3.51
C GLN A 167 0.03 -21.32 -2.78
N GLU A 168 0.03 -20.16 -3.43
CA GLU A 168 0.40 -18.89 -2.78
C GLU A 168 -0.61 -18.48 -1.70
N LEU A 169 -1.91 -18.69 -1.95
CA LEU A 169 -2.95 -18.40 -0.97
C LEU A 169 -2.82 -19.29 0.28
N GLU A 170 -2.59 -20.59 0.10
CA GLU A 170 -2.32 -21.54 1.20
C GLU A 170 -1.07 -21.15 1.98
N MET A 171 0.03 -20.83 1.29
CA MET A 171 1.27 -20.37 1.94
C MET A 171 1.05 -19.09 2.77
N LEU A 172 0.20 -18.17 2.31
CA LEU A 172 -0.14 -16.97 3.05
C LEU A 172 -1.00 -17.28 4.28
N ARG A 173 -2.03 -18.13 4.13
CA ARG A 173 -2.94 -18.54 5.22
C ARG A 173 -2.20 -19.33 6.32
N CYS A 174 -1.22 -20.15 5.95
CA CYS A 174 -0.45 -20.96 6.89
C CYS A 174 0.87 -20.31 7.34
N SER A 175 1.11 -19.04 7.04
CA SER A 175 2.37 -18.39 7.39
C SER A 175 2.53 -18.24 8.92
N ASP A 176 3.76 -18.42 9.39
CA ASP A 176 4.21 -18.18 10.77
C ASP A 176 4.64 -16.72 11.05
N LYS A 177 4.63 -15.86 10.02
CA LYS A 177 5.04 -14.45 10.15
C LYS A 177 3.93 -13.66 10.83
N ALA A 178 4.22 -13.08 11.99
CA ALA A 178 3.26 -12.33 12.81
C ALA A 178 2.44 -11.29 12.02
N GLU A 179 3.06 -10.51 11.13
CA GLU A 179 2.34 -9.51 10.32
C GLU A 179 1.36 -10.15 9.33
N ILE A 180 1.69 -11.31 8.77
CA ILE A 180 0.78 -12.03 7.86
C ILE A 180 -0.37 -12.65 8.66
N GLN A 181 -0.08 -13.30 9.79
CA GLN A 181 -1.10 -13.86 10.66
C GLN A 181 -2.09 -12.80 11.13
N TYR A 182 -1.57 -11.65 11.59
CA TYR A 182 -2.42 -10.53 12.00
C TYR A 182 -3.28 -10.00 10.86
N TYR A 183 -2.72 -9.85 9.65
CA TYR A 183 -3.50 -9.45 8.49
C TYR A 183 -4.63 -10.45 8.20
N CYS A 184 -4.34 -11.76 8.18
CA CYS A 184 -5.32 -12.80 7.91
C CYS A 184 -6.38 -12.92 9.01
N GLN A 185 -6.03 -12.64 10.27
CA GLN A 185 -6.99 -12.56 11.36
C GLN A 185 -7.98 -11.40 11.15
N LEU A 186 -7.47 -10.22 10.76
CA LEU A 186 -8.34 -9.06 10.51
C LEU A 186 -9.19 -9.21 9.23
N ASN A 187 -8.62 -9.86 8.22
CA ASN A 187 -9.19 -9.99 6.88
C ASN A 187 -9.06 -11.44 6.37
N PRO A 188 -9.91 -12.37 6.86
CA PRO A 188 -9.89 -13.76 6.40
C PRO A 188 -10.31 -13.91 4.93
N ASP A 189 -11.04 -12.94 4.39
CA ASP A 189 -11.59 -12.92 3.03
C ASP A 189 -10.72 -12.11 2.05
N PHE A 190 -9.41 -12.04 2.29
CA PHE A 190 -8.49 -11.19 1.52
C PHE A 190 -8.36 -11.58 0.05
N ASP A 191 -8.71 -12.81 -0.31
CA ASP A 191 -8.76 -13.31 -1.69
C ASP A 191 -10.12 -13.07 -2.37
N GLN A 192 -11.12 -12.55 -1.64
CA GLN A 192 -12.48 -12.24 -2.13
C GLN A 192 -12.70 -10.75 -2.41
N GLY A 193 -11.64 -10.02 -2.78
CA GLY A 193 -11.73 -8.60 -3.12
C GLY A 193 -11.92 -7.66 -1.91
N ILE A 194 -11.55 -8.12 -0.71
CA ILE A 194 -11.49 -7.30 0.50
C ILE A 194 -10.03 -6.94 0.80
N ALA A 195 -9.75 -5.65 0.93
CA ALA A 195 -8.43 -5.13 1.29
C ALA A 195 -8.41 -4.58 2.71
N LEU A 196 -7.23 -4.62 3.33
CA LEU A 196 -7.00 -3.98 4.62
C LEU A 196 -6.60 -2.52 4.41
N PHE A 197 -7.35 -1.58 4.95
CA PHE A 197 -6.97 -0.16 4.97
C PHE A 197 -5.91 0.09 6.04
N VAL A 198 -4.82 0.74 5.64
CA VAL A 198 -3.64 0.96 6.48
C VAL A 198 -3.28 2.43 6.51
N ILE A 199 -2.94 2.91 7.71
CA ILE A 199 -2.55 4.30 7.97
C ILE A 199 -1.15 4.33 8.57
N ILE A 200 -0.29 5.20 8.03
CA ILE A 200 1.04 5.50 8.56
C ILE A 200 1.16 7.02 8.70
N PRO A 201 1.45 7.54 9.90
CA PRO A 201 1.74 8.96 10.07
C PRO A 201 3.09 9.27 9.44
N ILE A 202 3.18 10.33 8.65
CA ILE A 202 4.43 10.75 8.00
C ILE A 202 4.90 12.03 8.68
N ASN A 203 5.89 11.87 9.57
CA ASN A 203 6.49 12.96 10.36
C ASN A 203 7.85 12.52 10.90
N LEU A 204 8.61 13.44 11.47
CA LEU A 204 9.96 13.16 12.00
C LEU A 204 10.00 12.00 13.00
N GLN A 205 9.02 11.89 13.91
CA GLN A 205 8.93 10.81 14.89
C GLN A 205 8.87 9.44 14.19
N GLN A 206 8.02 9.31 13.17
CA GLN A 206 7.91 8.08 12.38
C GLN A 206 9.26 7.69 11.75
N PHE A 207 9.96 8.64 11.15
CA PHE A 207 11.24 8.37 10.48
C PHE A 207 12.34 8.00 11.49
N ALA A 208 12.43 8.74 12.60
CA ALA A 208 13.41 8.47 13.65
C ALA A 208 13.18 7.07 14.26
N GLN A 209 11.94 6.73 14.61
CA GLN A 209 11.61 5.41 15.16
C GLN A 209 11.82 4.30 14.13
N THR A 210 11.54 4.56 12.85
CA THR A 210 11.80 3.60 11.77
C THR A 210 13.30 3.35 11.64
N ALA A 211 14.13 4.39 11.66
CA ALA A 211 15.58 4.26 11.62
C ALA A 211 16.11 3.44 12.82
N ILE A 212 15.63 3.73 14.03
CA ILE A 212 15.99 2.95 15.23
C ILE A 212 15.59 1.48 15.07
N LYS A 213 14.37 1.19 14.62
CA LYS A 213 13.89 -0.18 14.35
C LYS A 213 14.77 -0.92 13.33
N TYR A 214 15.37 -0.21 12.37
CA TYR A 214 16.31 -0.79 11.42
C TYR A 214 17.69 -1.04 12.03
N LEU A 215 18.18 -0.18 12.91
CA LEU A 215 19.48 -0.33 13.59
C LEU A 215 19.46 -1.42 14.67
N MET A 216 18.30 -1.75 15.22
CA MET A 216 18.13 -2.79 16.25
C MET A 216 17.83 -4.19 15.69
N LYS A 217 17.74 -4.34 14.37
CA LYS A 217 17.59 -5.64 13.69
C LYS A 217 18.96 -6.21 13.36
#